data_AF-Q54DJ8-F1
#
_entry.id   AF-Q54DJ8-F1
#
_cell.length_a   1.000
_cell.length_b   1.000
_cell.length_c   1.000
_cell.angle_alpha   90.00
_cell.angle_beta   90.00
_cell.angle_gamma   90.00
#
_symmetry.space_group_name_H-M   'P 1'
#
loop_
_entity.id
_entity.type
_entity.pdbx_description
1 polymer ?
#
loop_
_entity_poly.entity_id
_entity_poly.type
_entity_poly.pdbx_seq_one_letter_code
_entity_poly.pdbx_strand_id
1 'polypeptide(L)'
;MENERTSHIIKGEKTIYKPYTKCTFKGFSRNFPPELRSVIPPDEYDSIIKNINLNCIRSKKTSTLRVISVSGDILSMIVIGIPISVGCYVVDKIIYQRFYKKITKRIKTILFQLNSSEPYLSKGIEFSLNKSPYSRLGVEYSLNIVYD
;
A
#
# COMPACT_ATOMS: atom_id res chain seq x y z
N MET A 1 9.99 1.02 35.51
CA MET A 1 9.72 -0.17 34.70
C MET A 1 9.38 0.35 33.33
N GLU A 2 10.26 0.14 32.34
CA GLU A 2 9.88 0.36 30.94
C GLU A 2 8.88 -0.74 30.62
N ASN A 3 7.61 -0.39 30.40
CA ASN A 3 6.65 -1.36 29.88
C ASN A 3 7.15 -1.77 28.48
N GLU A 4 7.45 -3.06 28.30
CA GLU A 4 7.80 -3.58 26.98
C GLU A 4 6.59 -3.44 26.06
N ARG A 5 6.63 -2.45 25.17
CA ARG A 5 5.60 -2.25 24.15
C ARG A 5 5.54 -3.45 23.23
N THR A 6 4.39 -4.09 23.20
CA THR A 6 4.14 -5.20 22.27
C THR A 6 3.73 -4.64 20.92
N SER A 7 4.11 -5.31 19.83
CA SER A 7 3.72 -4.90 18.48
C SER A 7 3.23 -6.07 17.64
N HIS A 8 2.22 -5.82 16.81
CA HIS A 8 1.66 -6.80 15.89
C HIS A 8 1.59 -6.24 14.47
N ILE A 9 2.06 -7.05 13.51
CA ILE A 9 2.16 -6.66 12.11
C ILE A 9 1.04 -7.31 11.28
N ILE A 10 0.14 -6.49 10.78
CA ILE A 10 -0.92 -6.88 9.84
C ILE A 10 -0.39 -6.73 8.42
N LYS A 11 -0.30 -7.85 7.71
CA LYS A 11 0.17 -7.85 6.32
C LYS A 11 -0.87 -7.23 5.38
N GLY A 12 -0.38 -6.43 4.44
CA GLY A 12 -1.16 -5.99 3.30
C GLY A 12 -1.54 -7.16 2.39
N GLU A 13 -2.69 -7.03 1.74
CA GLU A 13 -3.08 -7.93 0.66
C GLU A 13 -2.13 -7.79 -0.52
N LYS A 14 -1.87 -8.90 -1.22
CA LYS A 14 -0.91 -8.92 -2.33
C LYS A 14 -1.25 -7.86 -3.38
N THR A 15 -0.37 -6.88 -3.52
CA THR A 15 -0.48 -5.84 -4.55
C THR A 15 -0.22 -6.44 -5.92
N ILE A 16 -1.01 -6.04 -6.91
CA ILE A 16 -0.82 -6.49 -8.29
C ILE A 16 -0.13 -5.38 -9.04
N TYR A 17 1.09 -5.62 -9.52
CA TYR A 17 1.78 -4.76 -10.46
C TYR A 17 2.07 -5.54 -11.74
N LYS A 18 1.69 -4.95 -12.87
CA LYS A 18 2.05 -5.40 -14.21
C LYS A 18 2.57 -4.18 -14.97
N PRO A 19 3.86 -4.15 -15.33
CA PRO A 19 4.47 -3.04 -16.07
C PRO A 19 3.63 -2.62 -17.27
N TYR A 20 3.51 -1.31 -17.48
CA TYR A 20 2.78 -0.70 -18.60
C TYR A 20 1.29 -1.04 -18.68
N THR A 21 0.75 -1.78 -17.70
CA THR A 21 -0.60 -2.35 -17.80
C THR A 21 -1.49 -1.92 -16.64
N LYS A 22 -1.10 -2.27 -15.41
CA LYS A 22 -1.91 -2.00 -14.23
C LYS A 22 -1.11 -2.05 -12.93
N CYS A 23 -1.51 -1.21 -11.98
CA CYS A 23 -1.17 -1.36 -10.57
C CYS A 23 -2.44 -1.37 -9.72
N THR A 24 -2.49 -2.23 -8.71
CA THR A 24 -3.63 -2.37 -7.79
C THR A 24 -3.13 -2.57 -6.37
N PHE A 25 -3.61 -1.72 -5.46
CA PHE A 25 -3.49 -1.90 -4.02
C PHE A 25 -4.79 -2.47 -3.47
N LYS A 26 -4.73 -3.62 -2.82
CA LYS A 26 -5.87 -4.40 -2.33
C LYS A 26 -6.22 -4.16 -0.86
N GLY A 27 -5.48 -3.30 -0.17
CA GLY A 27 -5.72 -3.02 1.24
C GLY A 27 -4.97 -3.98 2.17
N PHE A 28 -5.55 -4.21 3.34
CA PHE A 28 -5.02 -5.06 4.40
C PHE A 28 -5.97 -6.21 4.69
N SER A 29 -5.42 -7.32 5.19
CA SER A 29 -6.23 -8.47 5.57
C SER A 29 -7.17 -8.12 6.71
N ARG A 30 -8.41 -8.59 6.62
CA ARG A 30 -9.44 -8.42 7.67
C ARG A 30 -9.42 -9.54 8.71
N ASN A 31 -8.51 -10.50 8.60
CA ASN A 31 -8.38 -11.56 9.59
C ASN A 31 -7.97 -10.95 10.93
N PHE A 32 -8.76 -11.22 11.97
CA PHE A 32 -8.49 -10.73 13.31
C PHE A 32 -7.37 -11.56 13.96
N PRO A 33 -6.22 -10.96 14.31
CA PRO A 33 -5.15 -11.66 14.99
C PRO A 33 -5.52 -11.96 16.45
N PRO A 34 -5.41 -13.22 16.91
CA PRO A 34 -5.76 -13.59 18.29
C PRO A 34 -5.01 -12.77 19.36
N GLU A 35 -3.80 -12.31 19.05
CA GLU A 35 -2.94 -11.54 19.94
C GLU A 35 -3.53 -10.16 20.29
N LEU A 36 -4.42 -9.61 19.47
CA LEU A 36 -5.08 -8.33 19.72
C LEU A 36 -6.38 -8.47 20.51
N ARG A 37 -6.81 -9.69 20.85
CA ARG A 37 -8.12 -9.93 21.51
C ARG A 37 -8.28 -9.18 22.84
N SER A 38 -7.20 -9.01 23.59
CA SER A 38 -7.20 -8.24 24.86
C SER A 38 -7.10 -6.73 24.67
N VAL A 39 -6.79 -6.26 23.47
CA VAL A 39 -6.43 -4.85 23.18
C VAL A 39 -7.58 -4.15 22.44
N ILE A 40 -8.10 -4.80 21.39
CA ILE A 40 -9.13 -4.26 20.51
C ILE A 40 -10.22 -5.32 20.31
N PRO A 41 -11.50 -5.00 20.55
CA PRO A 41 -12.62 -5.87 20.18
C PRO A 41 -12.60 -6.23 18.68
N PRO A 42 -12.92 -7.48 18.29
CA PRO A 42 -12.90 -7.90 16.89
C PRO A 42 -13.73 -7.03 15.94
N ASP A 43 -14.91 -6.57 16.38
CA ASP A 43 -15.80 -5.73 15.55
C ASP A 43 -15.23 -4.33 15.31
N GLU A 44 -14.51 -3.80 16.30
CA GLU A 44 -13.82 -2.53 16.20
C GLU A 44 -12.62 -2.63 15.23
N TYR A 45 -11.83 -3.69 15.38
CA TYR A 45 -10.74 -4.01 14.45
C TYR A 45 -11.26 -4.12 13.01
N ASP A 46 -12.33 -4.89 12.79
CA ASP A 46 -12.90 -5.07 11.46
C ASP A 46 -13.37 -3.73 10.87
N SER A 47 -13.99 -2.88 11.69
CA SER A 47 -14.43 -1.54 11.29
C SER A 47 -13.26 -0.65 10.87
N ILE A 48 -12.15 -0.68 11.62
CA ILE A 48 -10.92 0.07 11.30
C ILE A 48 -10.35 -0.40 9.96
N ILE A 49 -10.12 -1.71 9.80
CA ILE A 49 -9.51 -2.26 8.58
C ILE A 49 -10.44 -2.05 7.38
N LYS A 50 -11.75 -2.22 7.55
CA LYS A 50 -12.75 -1.95 6.52
C LYS A 50 -12.71 -0.47 6.10
N ASN A 51 -12.64 0.47 7.05
CA ASN A 51 -12.54 1.89 6.74
C ASN A 51 -11.26 2.23 5.97
N ILE A 52 -10.11 1.70 6.40
CA ILE A 52 -8.84 1.89 5.69
C ILE A 52 -8.95 1.34 4.25
N ASN A 53 -9.47 0.12 4.10
CA ASN A 53 -9.62 -0.56 2.82
C ASN A 53 -10.56 0.20 1.87
N LEU A 54 -11.73 0.62 2.33
CA LEU A 54 -12.69 1.38 1.51
C LEU A 54 -12.08 2.67 0.95
N ASN A 55 -11.23 3.34 1.73
CA ASN A 55 -10.64 4.63 1.35
C ASN A 55 -9.34 4.52 0.53
N CYS A 56 -8.65 3.39 0.64
CA CYS A 56 -7.30 3.21 0.10
C CYS A 56 -7.21 2.18 -1.03
N ILE A 57 -8.13 1.20 -1.11
CA ILE A 57 -8.18 0.25 -2.23
C ILE A 57 -8.35 1.02 -3.52
N ARG A 58 -7.37 0.86 -4.41
CA ARG A 58 -7.30 1.59 -5.67
C ARG A 58 -6.66 0.71 -6.73
N SER A 59 -7.07 0.95 -7.96
CA SER A 59 -6.38 0.45 -9.14
C SER A 59 -6.15 1.57 -10.13
N LYS A 60 -5.06 1.48 -10.89
CA LYS A 60 -4.77 2.36 -12.01
C LYS A 60 -4.37 1.48 -13.18
N LYS A 61 -5.11 1.61 -14.27
CA LYS A 61 -4.79 1.01 -15.57
C LYS A 61 -3.95 2.00 -16.38
N THR A 62 -2.98 1.50 -17.12
CA THR A 62 -2.06 2.25 -17.99
C THR A 62 -2.06 1.69 -19.41
N SER A 63 -3.23 1.26 -19.92
CA SER A 63 -3.38 0.60 -21.22
C SER A 63 -2.74 1.36 -22.38
N THR A 64 -2.80 2.69 -22.40
CA THR A 64 -2.13 3.53 -23.41
C THR A 64 -0.62 3.32 -23.41
N LEU A 65 0.00 3.20 -22.23
CA LEU A 65 1.44 2.98 -22.10
C LEU A 65 1.84 1.61 -22.64
N ARG A 66 0.98 0.59 -22.48
CA ARG A 66 1.18 -0.73 -23.11
C ARG A 66 1.21 -0.62 -24.63
N VAL A 67 0.27 0.10 -25.23
CA VAL A 67 0.21 0.27 -26.70
C VAL A 67 1.47 0.95 -27.20
N ILE A 68 1.89 2.03 -26.55
CA ILE A 68 3.11 2.75 -26.92
C ILE A 68 4.35 1.87 -26.76
N SER A 69 4.46 1.12 -25.64
CA SER A 69 5.57 0.19 -25.42
C SER A 69 5.64 -0.87 -26.51
N VAL A 70 4.53 -1.50 -26.87
CA VAL A 70 4.50 -2.51 -27.95
C VAL A 70 4.88 -1.90 -29.29
N SER A 71 4.40 -0.70 -29.61
CA SER A 71 4.82 0.00 -30.84
C SER A 71 6.31 0.37 -30.80
N GLY A 72 6.84 0.76 -29.64
CA GLY A 72 8.25 1.07 -29.44
C GLY A 72 9.12 -0.17 -29.64
N ASP A 73 8.69 -1.32 -29.13
CA ASP A 73 9.42 -2.58 -29.29
C ASP A 73 9.43 -3.03 -30.77
N ILE A 74 8.34 -2.86 -31.51
CA ILE A 74 8.31 -3.13 -32.96
C ILE A 74 9.27 -2.20 -33.71
N LEU A 75 9.27 -0.90 -33.38
CA LEU A 75 10.15 0.09 -33.99
C LEU A 75 11.62 -0.04 -33.53
N SER A 76 11.89 -0.76 -32.43
CA SER A 76 13.24 -0.96 -31.92
C SER A 76 14.12 -1.77 -32.87
N MET A 77 13.50 -2.53 -33.78
CA MET A 77 14.17 -3.18 -34.90
C MET A 77 14.95 -2.20 -35.79
N ILE A 78 14.58 -0.91 -35.79
CA ILE A 78 15.22 0.16 -36.60
C ILE A 78 16.06 1.10 -35.71
N VAL A 79 16.42 0.72 -34.47
CA VAL A 79 17.12 1.56 -33.45
C VAL A 79 16.29 2.76 -32.94
N ILE A 80 15.39 3.31 -33.76
CA ILE A 80 14.48 4.42 -33.44
C ILE A 80 13.56 4.09 -32.26
N GLY A 81 13.21 2.82 -32.05
CA GLY A 81 12.35 2.42 -30.94
C GLY A 81 13.00 2.44 -29.55
N ILE A 82 14.33 2.44 -29.44
CA ILE A 82 15.02 2.40 -28.13
C ILE A 82 14.65 3.61 -27.25
N PRO A 83 14.71 4.87 -27.73
CA PRO A 83 14.24 6.03 -26.97
C PRO A 83 12.78 5.93 -26.51
N ILE A 84 11.91 5.32 -27.32
CA ILE A 84 10.49 5.15 -27.00
C ILE A 84 10.34 4.18 -25.81
N SER A 85 10.98 3.02 -25.85
CA SER A 85 10.91 2.03 -24.78
C SER A 85 11.51 2.55 -23.46
N VAL A 86 12.62 3.30 -23.52
CA VAL A 86 13.20 3.99 -22.34
C VAL A 86 12.23 5.03 -21.79
N GLY A 87 11.61 5.84 -22.66
CA GLY A 87 10.59 6.81 -22.27
C GLY A 87 9.39 6.15 -21.57
N CYS A 88 8.89 5.04 -22.11
CA CYS A 88 7.82 4.27 -21.47
C CYS A 88 8.20 3.76 -20.09
N TYR A 89 9.41 3.23 -19.92
CA TYR A 89 9.92 2.77 -18.63
C TYR A 89 9.93 3.90 -17.58
N VAL A 90 10.45 5.07 -17.94
CA VAL A 90 10.50 6.24 -17.04
C VAL A 90 9.09 6.68 -16.65
N VAL A 91 8.19 6.78 -17.63
CA VAL A 91 6.79 7.18 -17.39
C VAL A 91 6.06 6.18 -16.49
N ASP A 92 6.23 4.87 -16.71
CA ASP A 92 5.61 3.84 -15.86
C ASP A 92 6.06 3.98 -14.40
N LYS A 93 7.37 4.15 -14.19
CA LYS A 93 7.95 4.36 -12.86
C LYS A 93 7.38 5.60 -12.16
N ILE A 94 7.23 6.71 -12.88
CA ILE A 94 6.63 7.95 -12.33
C ILE A 94 5.16 7.73 -11.96
N ILE A 95 4.37 7.11 -12.84
CA ILE A 95 2.95 6.82 -12.58
C ILE A 95 2.83 5.94 -11.33
N TYR A 96 3.65 4.91 -11.24
CA TYR A 96 3.68 3.99 -10.11
C TYR A 96 4.04 4.70 -8.81
N GLN A 97 5.13 5.49 -8.78
CA GLN A 97 5.50 6.28 -7.62
C GLN A 97 4.38 7.24 -7.18
N ARG A 98 3.73 7.93 -8.11
CA ARG A 98 2.60 8.82 -7.80
C ARG A 98 1.40 8.07 -7.25
N PHE A 99 1.09 6.90 -7.81
CA PHE A 99 0.00 6.05 -7.34
C PHE A 99 0.23 5.62 -5.89
N TYR A 100 1.40 5.08 -5.56
CA TYR A 100 1.72 4.66 -4.21
C TYR A 100 1.86 5.83 -3.25
N LYS A 101 2.47 6.95 -3.64
CA LYS A 101 2.54 8.17 -2.81
C LYS A 101 1.14 8.65 -2.39
N LYS A 102 0.17 8.60 -3.31
CA LYS A 102 -1.23 8.96 -3.02
C LYS A 102 -1.88 8.00 -2.02
N ILE A 103 -1.61 6.70 -2.15
CA ILE A 103 -2.08 5.68 -1.20
C ILE A 103 -1.43 5.88 0.17
N THR A 104 -0.10 6.02 0.24
CA THR A 104 0.64 6.27 1.49
C THR A 104 0.07 7.47 2.22
N LYS A 105 -0.14 8.59 1.49
CA LYS A 105 -0.67 9.82 2.08
C LYS A 105 -2.04 9.57 2.70
N ARG A 106 -2.94 8.88 1.99
CA ARG A 106 -4.29 8.56 2.49
C ARG A 106 -4.27 7.66 3.71
N ILE A 107 -3.50 6.57 3.66
CA ILE A 107 -3.37 5.66 4.80
C ILE A 107 -2.84 6.44 6.00
N LYS A 108 -1.75 7.19 5.84
CA LYS A 108 -1.18 8.01 6.93
C LYS A 108 -2.19 9.01 7.50
N THR A 109 -3.02 9.64 6.68
CA THR A 109 -4.08 10.52 7.16
C THR A 109 -5.10 9.77 8.03
N ILE A 110 -5.52 8.57 7.61
CA ILE A 110 -6.46 7.74 8.39
C ILE A 110 -5.80 7.27 9.69
N LEU A 111 -4.55 6.81 9.64
CA LEU A 111 -3.82 6.37 10.84
C LEU A 111 -3.61 7.52 11.83
N PHE A 112 -3.30 8.72 11.32
CA PHE A 112 -3.20 9.90 12.17
C PHE A 112 -4.52 10.19 12.89
N GLN A 113 -5.66 10.11 12.19
CA GLN A 113 -6.98 10.28 12.80
C GLN A 113 -7.28 9.23 13.86
N LEU A 114 -6.93 7.96 13.61
CA LEU A 114 -7.08 6.89 14.59
C LEU A 114 -6.20 7.17 15.82
N ASN A 115 -4.90 7.40 15.63
CA ASN A 115 -3.97 7.66 16.74
C ASN A 115 -4.32 8.90 17.57
N SER A 116 -5.10 9.83 17.01
CA SER A 116 -5.54 11.05 17.71
C SER A 116 -6.91 10.89 18.39
N SER A 117 -7.56 9.73 18.26
CA SER A 117 -8.89 9.50 18.84
C SER A 117 -8.80 8.89 20.24
N GLU A 118 -9.64 9.39 21.14
CA GLU A 118 -9.70 9.04 22.57
C GLU A 118 -9.70 7.52 22.88
N PRO A 119 -10.43 6.63 22.18
CA PRO A 119 -10.44 5.21 22.55
C PRO A 119 -9.10 4.51 22.30
N TYR A 120 -8.26 4.99 21.38
CA TYR A 120 -6.96 4.38 21.09
C TYR A 120 -5.85 5.05 21.87
N LEU A 121 -5.89 6.38 21.98
CA LEU A 121 -4.91 7.15 22.74
C LEU A 121 -4.92 6.76 24.23
N SER A 122 -6.10 6.60 24.84
CA SER A 122 -6.23 6.18 26.24
C SER A 122 -5.80 4.74 26.51
N LYS A 123 -5.90 3.86 25.50
CA LYS A 123 -5.43 2.46 25.58
C LYS A 123 -3.94 2.30 25.23
N GLY A 124 -3.23 3.39 24.90
CA GLY A 124 -1.84 3.33 24.46
C GLY A 124 -1.66 2.63 23.10
N ILE A 125 -2.71 2.57 22.27
CA ILE A 125 -2.67 1.90 20.97
C ILE A 125 -2.21 2.88 19.90
N GLU A 126 -1.14 2.53 19.19
CA GLU A 126 -0.61 3.30 18.08
C GLU A 126 -0.60 2.48 16.78
N PHE A 127 -1.20 3.04 15.74
CA PHE A 127 -1.17 2.47 14.40
C PHE A 127 -0.10 3.17 13.54
N SER A 128 0.76 2.37 12.91
CA SER A 128 1.81 2.86 12.02
C SER A 128 1.84 2.09 10.70
N LEU A 129 2.36 2.74 9.65
CA LEU A 129 2.46 2.15 8.31
C LEU A 129 3.90 1.78 8.01
N ASN A 130 4.16 0.48 7.89
CA ASN A 130 5.46 -0.05 7.49
C ASN A 130 5.48 -0.35 6.00
N LYS A 131 6.54 0.10 5.33
CA LYS A 131 6.79 -0.18 3.91
C LYS A 131 7.85 -1.26 3.79
N SER A 132 7.54 -2.36 3.12
CA SER A 132 8.51 -3.42 2.85
C SER A 132 9.59 -2.93 1.86
N PRO A 133 10.88 -2.97 2.23
CA PRO A 133 11.97 -2.58 1.33
C PRO A 133 12.16 -3.57 0.18
N TYR A 134 11.77 -4.84 0.36
CA TYR A 134 12.07 -5.94 -0.57
C TYR A 134 11.10 -6.09 -1.74
N SER A 135 10.13 -5.18 -1.87
CA SER A 135 9.10 -5.27 -2.90
C SER A 135 9.63 -4.82 -4.27
N ARG A 136 10.45 -5.67 -4.92
CA ARG A 136 11.02 -5.46 -6.27
C ARG A 136 9.96 -5.11 -7.32
N LEU A 137 8.74 -5.60 -7.13
CA LEU A 137 7.60 -5.43 -8.03
C LEU A 137 6.50 -4.53 -7.44
N GLY A 138 6.67 -3.99 -6.23
CA GLY A 138 5.55 -4.08 -5.29
C GLY A 138 5.13 -2.92 -4.40
N VAL A 139 5.96 -2.15 -3.69
CA VAL A 139 5.51 -1.42 -2.47
C VAL A 139 4.43 -2.18 -1.68
N GLU A 140 4.89 -3.19 -0.95
CA GLU A 140 4.04 -3.87 0.02
C GLU A 140 3.97 -3.03 1.29
N TYR A 141 2.75 -2.85 1.78
CA TYR A 141 2.51 -2.18 3.06
C TYR A 141 2.12 -3.22 4.11
N SER A 142 2.48 -2.94 5.34
CA SER A 142 1.94 -3.59 6.52
C SER A 142 1.52 -2.52 7.52
N LEU A 143 0.45 -2.79 8.24
CA LEU A 143 0.07 -1.98 9.40
C LEU A 143 0.75 -2.58 10.62
N ASN A 144 1.36 -1.75 11.43
CA ASN A 144 1.93 -2.15 12.70
C ASN A 144 1.11 -1.51 13.80
N ILE A 145 0.58 -2.33 14.70
CA ILE A 145 -0.17 -1.90 15.87
C ILE A 145 0.73 -2.11 17.07
N VAL A 146 1.07 -1.02 17.76
CA VAL A 146 1.85 -1.02 18.99
C VAL A 146 0.91 -0.74 20.15
N TYR A 147 1.06 -1.45 21.26
CA TYR A 147 0.25 -1.29 22.45
C TYR A 147 1.07 -1.66 23.70
N ASP A 148 0.67 -1.07 24.82
CA ASP A 148 1.24 -1.37 26.15
C ASP A 148 0.61 -2.65 26.76
#